data_AF-A0A2U1TCS8-F1
#
_entry.id   AF-A0A2U1TCS8-F1
#
_cell.length_a   1.000
_cell.length_b   1.000
_cell.length_c   1.000
_cell.angle_alpha   90.00
_cell.angle_beta   90.00
_cell.angle_gamma   90.00
#
_symmetry.space_group_name_H-M   'P 1'
#
loop_
_entity.id
_entity.type
_entity.pdbx_description
1 polymer ?
#
loop_
_entity_poly.entity_id
_entity_poly.type
_entity_poly.pdbx_seq_one_letter_code
_entity_poly.pdbx_strand_id
1 'polypeptide(L)'
;MTATADFRASVVLVGGHESHHGADIRYLQDDLDRTTVSPAGRPLHNTVKRLLASSGEPVVVVPMTFGRDPSFVADVAKTLKWLSAGIEAPAAAVPRVALAPDFGTLDHLTAWLRTAATQVRQSNPEAAVLISAASANPFDDAEVFRIAHLVRTHGAGNEVEVAIDDGRGGPAAVDKLKRLGFNEIVVVPAGFQRSPAGSWDNDADAGVRFYGPIMSERAVTLVVHQRVADALHSLGHGNDGIDAGLMADHGHGYAHSHAFEEHSHEHGHDHGHPHTHDHAQHPSSRDHPDAFTREPEAAVRSHHHDNSLIHTQ
;
A
#
# COMPACT_ATOMS: atom_id res chain seq x y z
N MET A 1 19.29 22.40 21.32
CA MET A 1 20.02 22.93 20.14
C MET A 1 20.67 21.75 19.45
N THR A 2 19.97 21.15 18.48
CA THR A 2 20.47 20.02 17.69
C THR A 2 21.19 20.63 16.49
N ALA A 3 22.46 20.32 16.30
CA ALA A 3 23.21 20.81 15.15
C ALA A 3 22.52 20.34 13.86
N THR A 4 22.08 21.29 13.03
CA THR A 4 21.69 21.05 11.64
C THR A 4 22.89 20.45 10.94
N ALA A 5 22.77 19.22 10.45
CA ALA A 5 23.77 18.67 9.56
C ALA A 5 23.73 19.52 8.28
N ASP A 6 24.74 20.38 8.11
CA ASP A 6 24.91 21.23 6.94
C ASP A 6 25.39 20.37 5.77
N PHE A 7 24.43 19.76 5.06
CA PHE A 7 24.71 19.09 3.81
C PHE A 7 24.87 20.17 2.72
N ARG A 8 25.99 20.15 2.00
CA ARG A 8 26.16 20.95 0.77
C ARG A 8 25.39 20.34 -0.40
N ALA A 9 24.07 20.24 -0.25
CA ALA A 9 23.16 19.73 -1.27
C ALA A 9 21.79 20.40 -1.14
N SER A 10 21.08 20.53 -2.26
CA SER A 10 19.66 20.83 -2.23
C SER A 10 18.87 19.54 -2.02
N VAL A 11 17.84 19.56 -1.18
CA VAL A 11 17.01 18.38 -0.89
C VAL A 11 15.62 18.56 -1.48
N VAL A 12 15.12 17.53 -2.18
CA VAL A 12 13.74 17.48 -2.68
C VAL A 12 13.02 16.31 -2.02
N LEU A 13 12.07 16.61 -1.14
CA LEU A 13 11.18 15.62 -0.54
C LEU A 13 10.01 15.37 -1.49
N VAL A 14 9.83 14.12 -1.92
CA VAL A 14 8.81 13.78 -2.91
C VAL A 14 7.62 13.11 -2.23
N GLY A 15 6.46 13.76 -2.27
CA GLY A 15 5.24 13.26 -1.65
C GLY A 15 4.35 12.46 -2.60
N GLY A 16 3.94 11.27 -2.17
CA GLY A 16 2.89 10.44 -2.79
C GLY A 16 1.53 10.59 -2.10
N HIS A 17 0.62 9.63 -2.32
CA HIS A 17 -0.72 9.64 -1.71
C HIS A 17 -0.67 9.63 -0.17
N GLU A 18 0.36 9.01 0.42
CA GLU A 18 0.55 8.90 1.87
C GLU A 18 0.82 10.24 2.59
N SER A 19 1.12 11.29 1.82
CA SER A 19 1.40 12.64 2.33
C SER A 19 0.54 13.71 1.67
N HIS A 20 -0.59 13.32 1.07
CA HIS A 20 -1.42 14.19 0.23
C HIS A 20 -0.60 14.94 -0.82
N HIS A 21 0.21 14.19 -1.58
CA HIS A 21 1.11 14.72 -2.61
C HIS A 21 2.08 15.79 -2.07
N GLY A 22 2.54 15.58 -0.84
CA GLY A 22 3.50 16.43 -0.15
C GLY A 22 2.89 17.47 0.79
N ALA A 23 1.57 17.68 0.81
CA ALA A 23 0.95 18.68 1.68
C ALA A 23 1.27 18.46 3.17
N ASP A 24 1.26 17.20 3.62
CA ASP A 24 1.48 16.84 5.04
C ASP A 24 2.92 17.02 5.53
N ILE A 25 3.87 17.12 4.60
CA ILE A 25 5.31 17.21 4.88
C ILE A 25 5.90 18.59 4.56
N ARG A 26 5.07 19.57 4.17
CA ARG A 26 5.54 20.94 3.83
C ARG A 26 6.24 21.64 4.97
N TYR A 27 5.85 21.37 6.22
CA TYR A 27 6.48 21.95 7.41
C TYR A 27 7.99 21.67 7.47
N LEU A 28 8.45 20.57 6.86
CA LEU A 28 9.88 20.23 6.81
C LEU A 28 10.69 21.22 5.96
N GLN A 29 10.07 22.00 5.08
CA GLN A 29 10.78 23.05 4.33
C GLN A 29 11.23 24.19 5.23
N ASP A 30 10.52 24.43 6.33
CA ASP A 30 10.86 25.47 7.31
C ASP A 30 11.91 24.96 8.30
N ASP A 31 11.92 23.66 8.59
CA ASP A 31 12.81 23.02 9.57
C ASP A 31 14.15 22.51 8.97
N LEU A 32 14.18 22.22 7.67
CA LEU A 32 15.36 21.69 6.97
C LEU A 32 15.90 22.72 5.98
N ASP A 33 17.19 23.05 6.12
CA ASP A 33 17.84 23.95 5.19
C ASP A 33 17.82 23.40 3.75
N ARG A 34 17.71 24.29 2.77
CA ARG A 34 17.73 24.00 1.31
C ARG A 34 16.77 22.90 0.87
N THR A 35 15.64 22.76 1.57
CA THR A 35 14.66 21.70 1.32
C THR A 35 13.45 22.22 0.57
N THR A 36 13.05 21.50 -0.48
CA THR A 36 11.81 21.74 -1.22
C THR A 36 10.93 20.50 -1.21
N VAL A 37 9.63 20.67 -1.05
CA VAL A 37 8.66 19.58 -1.23
C VAL A 37 8.06 19.65 -2.62
N SER A 38 7.94 18.49 -3.27
CA SER A 38 7.31 18.36 -4.59
C SER A 38 6.48 17.09 -4.67
N PRO A 39 5.36 17.08 -5.40
CA PRO A 39 4.78 15.82 -5.87
C PRO A 39 5.67 15.21 -6.96
N ALA A 40 5.46 13.92 -7.25
CA ALA A 40 6.16 13.19 -8.32
C ALA A 40 5.80 13.70 -9.74
N GLY A 41 6.53 13.22 -10.75
CA GLY A 41 6.29 13.54 -12.16
C GLY A 41 6.78 14.92 -12.58
N ARG A 42 5.99 15.66 -13.37
CA ARG A 42 6.41 16.94 -13.98
C ARG A 42 6.80 18.03 -12.96
N PRO A 43 6.10 18.21 -11.83
CA PRO A 43 6.53 19.15 -10.79
C PRO A 43 7.91 18.81 -10.22
N LEU A 44 8.19 17.52 -9.95
CA LEU A 44 9.50 17.05 -9.51
C LEU A 44 10.56 17.37 -10.58
N HIS A 45 10.29 17.02 -11.84
CA HIS A 45 11.20 17.31 -12.95
C HIS A 45 11.60 18.80 -12.97
N ASN A 46 10.61 19.70 -12.93
CA ASN A 46 10.84 21.13 -12.98
C ASN A 46 11.63 21.65 -11.78
N THR A 47 11.36 21.11 -10.59
CA THR A 47 12.05 21.47 -9.36
C THR A 47 13.53 21.08 -9.41
N VAL A 48 13.82 19.82 -9.75
CA VAL A 48 15.21 19.34 -9.85
C VAL A 48 15.97 20.08 -10.95
N LYS A 49 15.36 20.28 -12.13
CA LYS A 49 15.98 21.05 -13.23
C LYS A 49 16.37 22.46 -12.80
N ARG A 50 15.49 23.16 -12.07
CA ARG A 50 15.76 24.51 -11.54
C ARG A 50 16.91 24.50 -10.52
N LEU A 51 16.90 23.56 -9.58
CA LEU A 51 17.96 23.45 -8.56
C LEU A 51 19.33 23.20 -9.18
N LEU A 52 19.39 22.28 -10.16
CA LEU A 52 20.62 21.97 -10.92
C LEU A 52 21.16 23.18 -11.72
N ALA A 53 20.26 24.03 -12.24
CA ALA A 53 20.64 25.24 -12.96
C ALA A 53 21.06 26.39 -12.04
N SER A 54 20.52 26.43 -10.81
CA SER A 54 20.76 27.52 -9.85
C SER A 54 21.99 27.35 -8.96
N SER A 55 22.50 26.12 -8.82
CA SER A 55 23.63 25.79 -7.95
C SER A 55 24.62 24.88 -8.66
N GLY A 56 25.85 24.78 -8.15
CA GLY A 56 26.83 23.75 -8.53
C GLY A 56 26.76 22.50 -7.64
N GLU A 57 25.87 22.50 -6.65
CA GLU A 57 25.79 21.45 -5.63
C GLU A 57 24.94 20.25 -6.11
N PRO A 58 25.09 19.07 -5.48
CA PRO A 58 24.20 17.94 -5.70
C PRO A 58 22.75 18.25 -5.30
N VAL A 59 21.81 17.59 -5.96
CA VAL A 59 20.39 17.55 -5.61
C VAL A 59 20.05 16.14 -5.13
N VAL A 60 19.63 16.00 -3.88
CA VAL A 60 19.20 14.73 -3.31
C VAL A 60 17.68 14.68 -3.30
N VAL A 61 17.12 13.62 -3.85
CA VAL A 61 15.67 13.38 -3.94
C VAL A 61 15.30 12.26 -2.98
N VAL A 62 14.38 12.53 -2.06
CA VAL A 62 13.96 11.58 -1.02
C VAL A 62 12.48 11.22 -1.23
N PRO A 63 12.15 9.96 -1.60
CA PRO A 63 10.77 9.50 -1.64
C PRO A 63 10.16 9.44 -0.23
N MET A 64 9.13 10.23 0.02
CA MET A 64 8.42 10.29 1.31
C MET A 64 7.22 9.35 1.28
N THR A 65 7.49 8.06 1.46
CA THR A 65 6.54 6.95 1.42
C THR A 65 6.88 5.93 2.51
N PHE A 66 5.89 5.16 2.96
CA PHE A 66 6.07 3.92 3.70
C PHE A 66 5.87 2.68 2.82
N GLY A 67 5.93 2.82 1.50
CA GLY A 67 5.84 1.72 0.55
C GLY A 67 4.41 1.21 0.31
N ARG A 68 3.37 2.00 0.57
CA ARG A 68 1.99 1.63 0.21
C ARG A 68 1.76 1.63 -1.29
N ASP A 69 2.45 2.51 -2.00
CA ASP A 69 2.53 2.52 -3.46
C ASP A 69 3.87 1.90 -3.89
N PRO A 70 3.90 0.63 -4.32
CA PRO A 70 5.14 -0.04 -4.71
C PRO A 70 5.77 0.58 -5.97
N SER A 71 4.99 1.28 -6.79
CA SER A 71 5.46 1.90 -8.03
C SER A 71 6.05 3.30 -7.81
N PHE A 72 5.74 3.94 -6.67
CA PHE A 72 6.09 5.35 -6.41
C PHE A 72 7.58 5.64 -6.55
N VAL A 73 8.44 4.80 -5.96
CA VAL A 73 9.90 4.99 -6.03
C VAL A 73 10.40 4.82 -7.46
N ALA A 74 9.84 3.86 -8.21
CA ALA A 74 10.20 3.66 -9.61
C ALA A 74 9.77 4.86 -10.49
N ASP A 75 8.61 5.47 -10.23
CA ASP A 75 8.15 6.65 -10.95
C ASP A 75 8.97 7.91 -10.65
N VAL A 76 9.41 8.07 -9.40
CA VAL A 76 10.42 9.07 -9.03
C VAL A 76 11.71 8.82 -9.81
N ALA A 77 12.23 7.58 -9.82
CA ALA A 77 13.45 7.22 -10.53
C ALA A 77 13.34 7.46 -12.04
N LYS A 78 12.23 7.09 -12.69
CA LYS A 78 11.95 7.38 -14.12
C LYS A 78 12.03 8.88 -14.42
N THR A 79 11.43 9.70 -13.55
CA THR A 79 11.47 11.16 -13.67
C THR A 79 12.92 11.69 -13.63
N LEU A 80 13.74 11.16 -12.72
CA LEU A 80 15.14 11.56 -12.60
C LEU A 80 16.00 11.02 -13.76
N LYS A 81 15.74 9.80 -14.25
CA LYS A 81 16.44 9.22 -15.40
C LYS A 81 16.24 10.08 -16.65
N TRP A 82 15.03 10.55 -16.90
CA TRP A 82 14.73 11.45 -18.03
C TRP A 82 15.43 12.80 -17.91
N LEU A 83 15.55 13.34 -16.69
CA LEU A 83 16.33 14.55 -16.44
C LEU A 83 17.81 14.35 -16.77
N SER A 84 18.40 13.25 -16.32
CA SER A 84 19.82 12.94 -16.56
C SER A 84 20.12 12.73 -18.04
N ALA A 85 19.18 12.18 -18.82
CA ALA A 85 19.36 12.00 -20.27
C ALA A 85 19.29 13.31 -21.07
N GLY A 86 18.61 14.34 -20.56
CA GLY A 86 18.46 15.64 -21.22
C GLY A 86 19.55 16.66 -20.90
N ILE A 87 20.49 16.31 -20.02
CA ILE A 87 21.65 17.14 -19.67
C ILE A 87 22.85 16.59 -20.42
N GLU A 88 23.33 17.29 -21.46
CA GLU A 88 24.61 16.98 -22.09
C GLU A 88 25.74 17.25 -21.08
N ALA A 89 26.07 16.23 -20.30
CA ALA A 89 27.20 16.25 -19.38
C ALA A 89 28.41 15.59 -20.06
N PRO A 90 29.62 16.17 -19.98
CA PRO A 90 30.84 15.49 -20.40
C PRO A 90 30.94 14.11 -19.74
N ALA A 91 31.50 13.12 -20.43
CA ALA A 91 31.62 11.74 -19.92
C ALA A 91 32.38 11.60 -18.57
N ALA A 92 33.05 12.66 -18.12
CA ALA A 92 33.77 12.74 -16.85
C ALA A 92 33.07 13.60 -15.77
N ALA A 93 31.84 14.07 -16.01
CA ALA A 93 31.10 14.86 -15.04
C ALA A 93 30.56 13.98 -13.91
N VAL A 94 30.83 14.38 -12.67
CA VAL A 94 30.30 13.71 -11.47
C VAL A 94 28.76 13.82 -11.48
N PRO A 95 28.01 12.74 -11.24
CA PRO A 95 26.56 12.82 -11.15
C PRO A 95 26.15 13.81 -10.06
N ARG A 96 25.19 14.68 -10.39
CA ARG A 96 24.72 15.78 -9.53
C ARG A 96 23.32 15.55 -8.98
N VAL A 97 22.71 14.43 -9.29
CA VAL A 97 21.39 14.02 -8.77
C VAL A 97 21.60 12.70 -8.07
N ALA A 98 21.06 12.56 -6.86
CA ALA A 98 21.00 11.30 -6.16
C ALA A 98 19.55 11.02 -5.74
N LEU A 99 19.10 9.78 -5.95
CA LEU A 99 17.89 9.24 -5.37
C LEU A 99 18.27 8.53 -4.07
N ALA A 100 17.74 9.03 -2.96
CA ALA A 100 17.90 8.39 -1.66
C ALA A 100 17.00 7.15 -1.55
N PRO A 101 17.28 6.23 -0.61
CA PRO A 101 16.30 5.23 -0.20
C PRO A 101 14.99 5.91 0.24
N ASP A 102 13.89 5.19 0.12
CA ASP A 102 12.59 5.61 0.62
C ASP A 102 12.62 5.92 2.13
N PHE A 103 11.71 6.80 2.55
CA PHE A 103 11.65 7.23 3.95
C PHE A 103 11.48 6.03 4.89
N GLY A 104 10.48 5.19 4.61
CA GLY A 104 10.21 3.97 5.36
C GLY A 104 9.58 2.91 4.47
N THR A 105 9.25 1.78 5.10
CA THR A 105 8.67 0.60 4.44
C THR A 105 7.36 0.23 5.13
N LEU A 106 6.61 -0.72 4.56
CA LEU A 106 5.34 -1.18 5.14
C LEU A 106 5.54 -1.79 6.54
N ASP A 107 6.69 -2.40 6.78
CA ASP A 107 7.06 -2.92 8.10
C ASP A 107 7.27 -1.78 9.11
N HIS A 108 7.90 -0.68 8.68
CA HIS A 108 8.03 0.52 9.52
C HIS A 108 6.65 1.10 9.85
N LEU A 109 5.76 1.24 8.86
CA LEU A 109 4.39 1.72 9.07
C LEU A 109 3.63 0.81 10.05
N THR A 110 3.72 -0.51 9.85
CA THR A 110 3.09 -1.51 10.74
C THR A 110 3.62 -1.37 12.17
N ALA A 111 4.92 -1.21 12.35
CA ALA A 111 5.53 -1.03 13.67
C ALA A 111 5.06 0.27 14.36
N TRP A 112 4.94 1.37 13.61
CA TRP A 112 4.44 2.64 14.15
C TRP A 112 2.96 2.57 14.53
N LEU A 113 2.13 1.95 13.69
CA LEU A 113 0.71 1.75 14.00
C LEU A 113 0.49 0.83 15.20
N ARG A 114 1.31 -0.23 15.35
CA ARG A 114 1.31 -1.07 16.56
C ARG A 114 1.71 -0.30 17.81
N THR A 115 2.70 0.59 17.68
CA THR A 115 3.12 1.48 18.77
C THR A 115 1.98 2.42 19.17
N ALA A 116 1.31 3.05 18.19
CA ALA A 116 0.16 3.91 18.43
C ALA A 116 -0.99 3.15 19.11
N ALA A 117 -1.36 1.96 18.62
CA ALA A 117 -2.38 1.12 19.25
C ALA A 117 -2.03 0.77 20.71
N THR A 118 -0.75 0.47 20.99
CA THR A 118 -0.27 0.21 22.35
C THR A 118 -0.43 1.42 23.26
N GLN A 119 -0.07 2.61 22.78
CA GLN A 119 -0.24 3.86 23.54
C GLN A 119 -1.73 4.18 23.76
N VAL A 120 -2.58 3.96 22.75
CA VAL A 120 -4.03 4.10 22.87
C VAL A 120 -4.55 3.20 23.99
N ARG A 121 -4.23 1.90 23.97
CA ARG A 121 -4.63 0.94 25.03
C ARG A 121 -4.19 1.37 26.42
N GLN A 122 -2.96 1.84 26.55
CA GLN A 122 -2.42 2.30 27.84
C GLN A 122 -3.17 3.53 28.37
N SER A 123 -3.56 4.45 27.49
CA SER A 123 -4.28 5.67 27.86
C SER A 123 -5.78 5.45 28.08
N ASN A 124 -6.40 4.55 27.31
CA ASN A 124 -7.81 4.23 27.36
C ASN A 124 -8.02 2.76 26.91
N PRO A 125 -8.16 1.82 27.85
CA PRO A 125 -8.32 0.40 27.55
C PRO A 125 -9.57 0.04 26.72
N GLU A 126 -10.61 0.87 26.78
CA GLU A 126 -11.90 0.66 26.11
C GLU A 126 -11.96 1.33 24.73
N ALA A 127 -10.92 2.07 24.32
CA ALA A 127 -10.90 2.75 23.03
C ALA A 127 -10.63 1.78 21.87
N ALA A 128 -11.42 1.92 20.80
CA ALA A 128 -11.11 1.35 19.51
C ALA A 128 -10.09 2.21 18.74
N VAL A 129 -9.35 1.59 17.84
CA VAL A 129 -8.42 2.25 16.92
C VAL A 129 -9.03 2.25 15.52
N LEU A 130 -9.14 3.43 14.92
CA LEU A 130 -9.51 3.59 13.51
C LEU A 130 -8.27 4.00 12.72
N ILE A 131 -7.74 3.11 11.89
CA ILE A 131 -6.63 3.43 10.99
C ILE A 131 -7.19 4.19 9.78
N SER A 132 -6.83 5.46 9.62
CA SER A 132 -7.25 6.27 8.48
C SER A 132 -6.16 6.38 7.43
N ALA A 133 -6.49 6.14 6.16
CA ALA A 133 -5.56 6.21 5.05
C ALA A 133 -6.13 7.08 3.93
N ALA A 134 -5.29 7.91 3.29
CA ALA A 134 -5.66 8.52 2.01
C ALA A 134 -5.98 7.42 0.99
N SER A 135 -7.05 7.60 0.21
CA SER A 135 -7.43 6.68 -0.87
C SER A 135 -6.35 6.64 -1.96
N ALA A 136 -6.08 5.43 -2.44
CA ALA A 136 -5.16 5.15 -3.53
C ALA A 136 -5.85 4.23 -4.55
N ASN A 137 -5.10 3.32 -5.16
CA ASN A 137 -5.69 2.25 -5.95
C ASN A 137 -6.15 1.10 -5.03
N PRO A 138 -7.07 0.22 -5.48
CA PRO A 138 -7.62 -0.84 -4.63
C PRO A 138 -6.61 -1.78 -3.99
N PHE A 139 -5.46 -2.00 -4.63
CA PHE A 139 -4.43 -2.88 -4.08
C PHE A 139 -3.62 -2.19 -2.97
N ASP A 140 -3.21 -0.93 -3.19
CA ASP A 140 -2.56 -0.12 -2.15
C ASP A 140 -3.49 0.10 -0.94
N ASP A 141 -4.80 0.21 -1.18
CA ASP A 141 -5.81 0.29 -0.13
C ASP A 141 -5.96 -1.05 0.61
N ALA A 142 -5.91 -2.19 -0.11
CA ALA A 142 -5.92 -3.53 0.49
C ALA A 142 -4.73 -3.76 1.44
N GLU A 143 -3.57 -3.18 1.16
CA GLU A 143 -2.41 -3.22 2.07
C GLU A 143 -2.73 -2.59 3.43
N VAL A 144 -3.58 -1.56 3.50
CA VAL A 144 -4.00 -0.96 4.77
C VAL A 144 -4.83 -1.95 5.59
N PHE A 145 -5.71 -2.73 4.95
CA PHE A 145 -6.47 -3.78 5.62
C PHE A 145 -5.57 -4.92 6.11
N ARG A 146 -4.57 -5.31 5.32
CA ARG A 146 -3.54 -6.28 5.74
C ARG A 146 -2.78 -5.77 6.96
N ILE A 147 -2.34 -4.52 6.95
CA ILE A 147 -1.65 -3.90 8.09
C ILE A 147 -2.56 -3.83 9.32
N ALA A 148 -3.83 -3.43 9.16
CA ALA A 148 -4.78 -3.38 10.26
C ALA A 148 -5.00 -4.77 10.91
N HIS A 149 -5.06 -5.82 10.09
CA HIS A 149 -5.07 -7.19 10.61
C HIS A 149 -3.82 -7.49 11.44
N LEU A 150 -2.62 -7.14 10.97
CA LEU A 150 -1.38 -7.32 11.73
C LEU A 150 -1.34 -6.49 13.02
N VAL A 151 -1.84 -5.26 12.99
CA VAL A 151 -1.95 -4.39 14.17
C VAL A 151 -2.93 -4.98 15.19
N ARG A 152 -4.06 -5.54 14.74
CA ARG A 152 -5.03 -6.20 15.63
C ARG A 152 -4.45 -7.47 16.24
N THR A 153 -3.85 -8.33 15.43
CA THR A 153 -3.32 -9.64 15.84
C THR A 153 -2.07 -9.52 16.73
N HIS A 154 -1.21 -8.54 16.47
CA HIS A 154 0.08 -8.38 17.16
C HIS A 154 0.19 -7.08 17.98
N GLY A 155 -0.90 -6.33 18.13
CA GLY A 155 -0.97 -5.12 18.94
C GLY A 155 -1.44 -5.39 20.37
N ALA A 156 -1.88 -4.32 21.03
CA ALA A 156 -2.27 -4.34 22.44
C ALA A 156 -3.71 -4.82 22.70
N GLY A 157 -4.33 -5.50 21.73
CA GLY A 157 -5.67 -6.08 21.84
C GLY A 157 -6.83 -5.08 21.77
N ASN A 158 -6.63 -3.91 21.18
CA ASN A 158 -7.73 -3.01 20.80
C ASN A 158 -8.51 -3.62 19.62
N GLU A 159 -9.79 -3.24 19.49
CA GLU A 159 -10.46 -3.41 18.21
C GLU A 159 -9.88 -2.41 17.21
N VAL A 160 -9.61 -2.87 15.99
CA VAL A 160 -8.96 -2.09 14.93
C VAL A 160 -9.83 -2.14 13.68
N GLU A 161 -10.26 -0.97 13.22
CA GLU A 161 -11.00 -0.79 11.97
C GLU A 161 -10.18 0.07 11.00
N VAL A 162 -10.52 0.03 9.70
CA VAL A 162 -9.89 0.85 8.66
C VAL A 162 -10.91 1.80 8.06
N ALA A 163 -10.49 3.03 7.81
CA ALA A 163 -11.18 3.98 6.95
C ALA A 163 -10.24 4.42 5.82
N ILE A 164 -10.68 4.19 4.58
CA ILE A 164 -10.08 4.82 3.41
C ILE A 164 -10.77 6.18 3.21
N ASP A 165 -9.99 7.24 3.09
CA ASP A 165 -10.47 8.60 2.89
C ASP A 165 -10.84 8.82 1.41
N ASP A 166 -12.05 8.37 1.08
CA ASP A 166 -12.76 8.63 -0.17
C ASP A 166 -13.97 9.58 0.03
N GLY A 167 -14.04 10.21 1.21
CA GLY A 167 -15.17 11.04 1.65
C GLY A 167 -16.35 10.27 2.28
N ARG A 168 -16.32 8.92 2.34
CA ARG A 168 -17.39 8.10 2.93
C ARG A 168 -16.88 7.06 3.94
N GLY A 169 -15.66 6.56 3.76
CA GLY A 169 -15.11 5.48 4.59
C GLY A 169 -15.02 5.82 6.08
N GLY A 170 -14.65 7.06 6.42
CA GLY A 170 -14.54 7.54 7.79
C GLY A 170 -15.85 7.41 8.60
N PRO A 171 -16.94 8.10 8.21
CA PRO A 171 -18.21 8.03 8.91
C PRO A 171 -18.79 6.62 9.03
N ALA A 172 -18.65 5.79 7.99
CA ALA A 172 -19.15 4.41 8.01
C ALA A 172 -18.38 3.53 9.02
N ALA A 173 -17.06 3.70 9.11
CA ALA A 173 -16.23 2.98 10.08
C ALA A 173 -16.53 3.40 11.52
N VAL A 174 -16.77 4.70 11.76
CA VAL A 174 -17.18 5.22 13.08
C VAL A 174 -18.55 4.68 13.50
N ASP A 175 -19.56 4.71 12.61
CA ASP A 175 -20.88 4.14 12.90
C ASP A 175 -20.79 2.65 13.22
N LYS A 176 -19.98 1.89 12.47
CA LYS A 176 -19.70 0.48 12.74
C LYS A 176 -19.11 0.26 14.14
N LEU A 177 -18.07 1.00 14.50
CA LEU A 177 -17.43 0.89 15.83
C LEU A 177 -18.40 1.24 16.96
N LYS A 178 -19.22 2.29 16.80
CA LYS A 178 -20.25 2.66 17.78
C LYS A 178 -21.32 1.58 17.95
N ARG A 179 -21.76 0.95 16.85
CA ARG A 179 -22.68 -0.20 16.90
C ARG A 179 -22.08 -1.44 17.57
N LEU A 180 -20.77 -1.58 17.53
CA LEU A 180 -20.03 -2.62 18.26
C LEU A 180 -19.82 -2.27 19.75
N GLY A 181 -20.28 -1.10 20.19
CA GLY A 181 -20.23 -0.66 21.60
C GLY A 181 -19.04 0.23 21.94
N PHE A 182 -18.20 0.61 20.97
CA PHE A 182 -17.06 1.49 21.21
C PHE A 182 -17.50 2.95 21.16
N ASN A 183 -17.57 3.59 22.33
CA ASN A 183 -17.90 5.01 22.45
C ASN A 183 -16.68 5.92 22.31
N GLU A 184 -15.47 5.37 22.51
CA GLU A 184 -14.20 6.08 22.38
C GLU A 184 -13.42 5.50 21.20
N ILE A 185 -13.10 6.35 20.22
CA ILE A 185 -12.45 5.95 18.96
C ILE A 185 -11.26 6.87 18.73
N VAL A 186 -10.07 6.28 18.57
CA VAL A 186 -8.86 7.03 18.26
C VAL A 186 -8.48 6.82 16.81
N VAL A 187 -8.49 7.90 16.02
CA VAL A 187 -8.12 7.91 14.60
C VAL A 187 -6.61 8.04 14.46
N VAL A 188 -5.97 7.01 13.90
CA VAL A 188 -4.51 6.94 13.71
C VAL A 188 -4.19 6.98 12.22
N PRO A 189 -3.37 7.92 11.72
CA PRO A 189 -3.09 8.02 10.31
C PRO A 189 -2.11 6.95 9.80
N ALA A 190 -2.43 6.32 8.66
CA ALA A 190 -1.56 5.41 7.92
C ALA A 190 -0.76 6.17 6.84
N GLY A 191 0.02 7.15 7.28
CA GLY A 191 0.79 8.04 6.43
C GLY A 191 1.37 9.22 7.22
N PHE A 192 1.59 10.33 6.55
CA PHE A 192 2.21 11.53 7.12
C PHE A 192 1.19 12.53 7.67
N GLN A 193 -0.11 12.19 7.67
CA GLN A 193 -1.18 13.12 8.03
C GLN A 193 -0.96 13.73 9.42
N ARG A 194 -1.15 15.05 9.48
CA ARG A 194 -1.03 15.84 10.71
C ARG A 194 -2.35 16.36 11.25
N SER A 195 -3.40 16.19 10.49
CA SER A 195 -4.76 16.58 10.82
C SER A 195 -5.69 15.44 10.41
N PRO A 196 -6.83 15.28 11.09
CA PRO A 196 -7.78 14.25 10.72
C PRO A 196 -8.26 14.44 9.28
N ALA A 197 -8.40 13.33 8.56
CA ALA A 197 -9.18 13.26 7.35
C ALA A 197 -10.66 13.39 7.72
N GLY A 198 -11.26 14.55 7.48
CA GLY A 198 -12.66 14.85 7.81
C GLY A 198 -12.86 15.72 9.06
N SER A 199 -14.06 16.29 9.16
CA SER A 199 -14.53 17.09 10.31
C SER A 199 -15.22 16.16 11.30
N TRP A 200 -14.72 16.08 12.53
CA TRP A 200 -15.26 15.26 13.62
C TRP A 200 -15.93 16.11 14.71
N ASP A 201 -16.42 17.30 14.33
CA ASP A 201 -16.87 18.34 15.28
C ASP A 201 -18.39 18.29 15.57
N ASN A 202 -19.10 17.25 15.12
CA ASN A 202 -20.54 17.09 15.35
C ASN A 202 -20.84 16.15 16.52
N ASP A 203 -22.04 16.26 17.11
CA ASP A 203 -22.50 15.35 18.19
C ASP A 203 -22.42 13.85 17.79
N ALA A 204 -22.61 13.55 16.51
CA ALA A 204 -22.48 12.21 15.95
C ALA A 204 -21.06 11.63 16.07
N ASP A 205 -20.06 12.49 16.26
CA ASP A 205 -18.63 12.16 16.36
C ASP A 205 -18.12 12.31 17.80
N ALA A 206 -19.01 12.52 18.77
CA ALA A 206 -18.64 12.50 20.19
C ALA A 206 -17.86 11.22 20.52
N GLY A 207 -16.71 11.38 21.20
CA GLY A 207 -15.78 10.32 21.55
C GLY A 207 -14.78 9.93 20.44
N VAL A 208 -14.81 10.57 19.28
CA VAL A 208 -13.80 10.41 18.22
C VAL A 208 -12.69 11.45 18.43
N ARG A 209 -11.44 11.00 18.46
CA ARG A 209 -10.27 11.90 18.56
C ARG A 209 -9.16 11.50 17.62
N PHE A 210 -8.46 12.49 17.08
CA PHE A 210 -7.26 12.26 16.29
C PHE A 210 -6.06 11.94 17.20
N TYR A 211 -5.32 10.89 16.86
CA TYR A 211 -4.10 10.49 17.56
C TYR A 211 -2.98 11.53 17.43
N GLY A 212 -2.95 12.24 16.29
CA GLY A 212 -1.79 13.02 15.86
C GLY A 212 -0.96 12.26 14.82
N PRO A 213 0.17 12.86 14.37
CA PRO A 213 1.13 12.17 13.53
C PRO A 213 1.70 10.92 14.21
N ILE A 214 1.84 9.82 13.46
CA ILE A 214 2.44 8.57 13.98
C ILE A 214 3.94 8.70 14.31
N MET A 215 4.59 9.74 13.80
CA MET A 215 5.98 10.06 14.09
C MET A 215 6.11 11.52 14.50
N SER A 216 6.95 11.78 15.51
CA SER A 216 7.32 13.16 15.86
C SER A 216 8.10 13.81 14.72
N GLU A 217 7.96 15.14 14.56
CA GLU A 217 8.71 15.92 13.56
C GLU A 217 10.21 15.66 13.64
N ARG A 218 10.78 15.63 14.85
CA ARG A 218 12.20 15.33 15.07
C ARG A 218 12.60 13.95 14.51
N ALA A 219 11.76 12.94 14.66
CA ALA A 219 12.04 11.61 14.13
C ALA A 219 12.04 11.63 12.59
N VAL A 220 11.09 12.34 11.99
CA VAL A 220 11.02 12.52 10.53
C VAL A 220 12.28 13.24 10.02
N THR A 221 12.66 14.35 10.65
CA THR A 221 13.89 15.10 10.36
C THR A 221 15.13 14.22 10.43
N LEU A 222 15.27 13.39 11.47
CA LEU A 222 16.43 12.50 11.63
C LEU A 222 16.50 11.45 10.52
N VAL A 223 15.35 10.85 10.14
CA VAL A 223 15.31 9.89 9.04
C VAL A 223 15.67 10.58 7.73
N VAL A 224 15.13 11.76 7.45
CA VAL A 224 15.48 12.53 6.23
C VAL A 224 16.98 12.84 6.20
N HIS A 225 17.57 13.32 7.31
CA HIS A 225 19.01 13.56 7.35
C HIS A 225 19.82 12.29 7.09
N GLN A 226 19.41 11.15 7.65
CA GLN A 226 20.09 9.88 7.40
C GLN A 226 20.00 9.49 5.92
N ARG A 227 18.82 9.57 5.30
CA ARG A 227 18.62 9.28 3.87
C ARG A 227 19.45 10.17 2.97
N VAL A 228 19.55 11.46 3.30
CA VAL A 228 20.38 12.41 2.56
C VAL A 228 21.87 12.08 2.71
N ALA A 229 22.33 11.76 3.91
CA ALA A 229 23.72 11.35 4.15
C ALA A 229 24.08 10.07 3.37
N ASP A 230 23.21 9.06 3.40
CA ASP A 230 23.40 7.79 2.70
C ASP A 230 23.46 7.99 1.17
N ALA A 231 22.59 8.84 0.63
CA ALA A 231 22.56 9.18 -0.80
C ALA A 231 23.82 9.91 -1.23
N LEU A 232 24.27 10.91 -0.47
CA LEU A 232 25.50 11.67 -0.77
C LEU A 232 26.75 10.78 -0.65
N HIS A 233 26.79 9.90 0.35
CA HIS A 233 27.87 8.92 0.48
C HIS A 233 27.94 8.00 -0.74
N SER A 234 26.79 7.47 -1.17
CA SER A 234 26.68 6.61 -2.35
C SER A 234 27.06 7.33 -3.64
N LEU A 235 26.63 8.59 -3.78
CA LEU A 235 26.97 9.46 -4.92
C LEU A 235 28.48 9.70 -5.00
N GLY A 236 29.16 9.84 -3.85
CA GLY A 236 30.62 9.93 -3.77
C GLY A 236 31.36 8.70 -4.30
N HIS A 237 30.68 7.54 -4.34
CA HIS A 237 31.17 6.30 -4.94
C HIS A 237 30.68 6.09 -6.38
N GLY A 238 30.05 7.10 -6.99
CA GLY A 238 29.51 7.03 -8.35
C GLY A 238 28.14 6.36 -8.47
N ASN A 239 27.47 6.07 -7.35
CA ASN A 239 26.14 5.46 -7.34
C ASN A 239 25.07 6.52 -7.06
N ASP A 240 24.26 6.87 -8.06
CA ASP A 240 23.20 7.87 -7.94
C ASP A 240 21.87 7.32 -7.40
N GLY A 241 21.75 6.00 -7.25
CA GLY A 241 20.54 5.33 -6.77
C GLY A 241 19.39 5.26 -7.78
N ILE A 242 19.52 5.86 -8.96
CA ILE A 242 18.44 5.91 -9.96
C ILE A 242 18.16 4.53 -10.53
N ASP A 243 19.20 3.79 -10.92
CA ASP A 243 19.02 2.44 -11.47
C ASP A 243 18.46 1.47 -10.42
N ALA A 244 18.83 1.60 -9.14
CA ALA A 244 18.22 0.84 -8.05
C ALA A 244 16.74 1.20 -7.87
N GLY A 245 16.39 2.49 -7.93
CA GLY A 245 15.00 2.96 -7.84
C GLY A 245 14.13 2.50 -9.01
N LEU A 246 14.67 2.42 -10.22
CA LEU A 246 13.97 1.86 -11.39
C LEU A 246 13.57 0.40 -11.16
N MET A 247 14.37 -0.35 -10.39
CA MET A 247 14.13 -1.75 -10.08
C MET A 247 13.20 -1.96 -8.87
N ALA A 248 12.76 -0.91 -8.18
CA ALA A 248 11.96 -1.01 -6.95
C ALA A 248 10.63 -1.75 -7.16
N ASP A 249 9.99 -1.59 -8.32
CA ASP A 249 8.71 -2.23 -8.65
C ASP A 249 8.87 -3.73 -9.01
N HIS A 250 10.07 -4.18 -9.38
CA HIS A 250 10.30 -5.56 -9.83
C HIS A 250 10.25 -6.61 -8.71
N GLY A 251 10.30 -6.20 -7.45
CA GLY A 251 10.11 -7.08 -6.28
C GLY A 251 8.66 -7.19 -5.82
N HIS A 252 7.77 -6.35 -6.35
CA HIS A 252 6.37 -6.23 -5.93
C HIS A 252 5.40 -6.75 -6.99
N GLY A 253 5.91 -7.53 -7.96
CA GLY A 253 5.12 -8.20 -8.98
C GLY A 253 3.93 -8.90 -8.33
N TYR A 254 2.78 -8.25 -8.43
CA TYR A 254 1.48 -8.82 -8.10
C TYR A 254 1.46 -10.18 -8.78
N ALA A 255 1.32 -11.22 -7.95
CA ALA A 255 1.33 -12.61 -8.36
C ALA A 255 0.72 -12.74 -9.75
N HIS A 256 1.48 -13.30 -10.69
CA HIS A 256 1.05 -13.64 -12.04
C HIS A 256 -0.31 -14.35 -11.99
N SER A 257 -1.40 -13.59 -11.96
CA SER A 257 -2.73 -14.09 -12.19
C SER A 257 -2.77 -14.33 -13.69
N HIS A 258 -2.41 -15.55 -14.08
CA HIS A 258 -2.89 -16.15 -15.31
C HIS A 258 -4.42 -16.26 -15.21
N ALA A 259 -5.09 -15.12 -15.25
CA ALA A 259 -6.51 -15.00 -15.41
C ALA A 259 -6.77 -15.08 -16.91
N PHE A 260 -6.92 -16.32 -17.37
CA PHE A 260 -7.56 -16.71 -18.63
C PHE A 260 -6.81 -16.33 -19.92
N GLU A 261 -5.76 -17.09 -20.25
CA GLU A 261 -5.46 -17.37 -21.66
C GLU A 261 -6.35 -18.54 -22.10
N GLU A 262 -7.63 -18.22 -22.31
CA GLU A 262 -8.60 -19.10 -22.94
C GLU A 262 -8.27 -19.13 -24.43
N HIS A 263 -7.41 -20.07 -24.85
CA HIS A 263 -7.26 -20.38 -26.27
C HIS A 263 -8.47 -21.19 -26.73
N SER A 264 -9.54 -20.47 -27.08
CA SER A 264 -10.53 -20.93 -28.04
C SER A 264 -9.89 -20.97 -29.43
N HIS A 265 -9.45 -22.15 -29.86
CA HIS A 265 -9.36 -22.46 -31.29
C HIS A 265 -10.22 -23.68 -31.58
N GLU A 266 -11.47 -23.38 -31.97
CA GLU A 266 -12.30 -24.25 -32.78
C GLU A 266 -11.57 -24.57 -34.09
N HIS A 267 -11.25 -25.84 -34.29
CA HIS A 267 -11.05 -26.39 -35.63
C HIS A 267 -11.86 -27.68 -35.74
N GLY A 268 -13.07 -27.53 -36.30
CA GLY A 268 -13.80 -28.66 -36.87
C GLY A 268 -13.07 -29.14 -38.12
N HIS A 269 -12.59 -30.38 -38.09
CA HIS A 269 -12.34 -31.16 -39.29
C HIS A 269 -12.88 -32.57 -39.07
N ASP A 270 -14.05 -32.76 -39.67
CA ASP A 270 -14.66 -34.02 -40.02
C ASP A 270 -13.83 -34.67 -41.16
N HIS A 271 -13.25 -35.84 -40.91
CA HIS A 271 -12.78 -36.75 -41.95
C HIS A 271 -12.96 -38.20 -41.50
N GLY A 272 -13.85 -38.90 -42.20
CA GLY A 272 -14.14 -40.30 -42.01
C GLY A 272 -13.11 -41.27 -42.59
N HIS A 273 -12.95 -42.37 -41.84
CA HIS A 273 -12.69 -43.76 -42.23
C HIS A 273 -11.34 -44.15 -42.90
N PRO A 274 -10.99 -45.45 -42.92
CA PRO A 274 -10.97 -46.42 -41.82
C PRO A 274 -9.68 -47.27 -41.84
N HIS A 275 -9.27 -47.84 -40.70
CA HIS A 275 -8.44 -49.05 -40.73
C HIS A 275 -8.99 -50.10 -39.76
N THR A 276 -9.55 -51.13 -40.39
CA THR A 276 -9.77 -52.47 -39.86
C THR A 276 -8.43 -53.13 -39.53
N HIS A 277 -8.27 -53.68 -38.32
CA HIS A 277 -7.64 -54.99 -38.16
C HIS A 277 -8.30 -55.74 -37.02
N ASP A 278 -8.86 -56.87 -37.43
CA ASP A 278 -9.53 -57.90 -36.66
C ASP A 278 -8.45 -58.94 -36.30
N HIS A 279 -8.28 -59.26 -35.02
CA HIS A 279 -7.70 -60.54 -34.58
C HIS A 279 -8.31 -60.94 -33.23
N ALA A 280 -9.23 -61.88 -33.34
CA ALA A 280 -9.66 -62.77 -32.26
C ALA A 280 -8.51 -63.64 -31.73
N GLN A 281 -8.52 -63.92 -30.41
CA GLN A 281 -8.71 -65.26 -29.84
C GLN A 281 -8.37 -65.31 -28.32
N HIS A 282 -9.43 -65.42 -27.50
CA HIS A 282 -9.69 -66.52 -26.54
C HIS A 282 -8.82 -66.75 -25.27
N PRO A 283 -9.33 -67.49 -24.25
CA PRO A 283 -9.44 -67.00 -22.87
C PRO A 283 -8.83 -67.93 -21.80
N SER A 284 -8.86 -67.53 -20.52
CA SER A 284 -9.14 -68.45 -19.40
C SER A 284 -9.32 -67.71 -18.07
N SER A 285 -10.53 -67.87 -17.49
CA SER A 285 -10.84 -68.42 -16.15
C SER A 285 -9.96 -67.95 -14.97
N ARG A 286 -10.47 -67.49 -13.81
CA ARG A 286 -11.41 -68.18 -12.90
C ARG A 286 -11.76 -67.27 -11.70
N ASP A 287 -12.99 -67.45 -11.23
CA ASP A 287 -13.46 -67.58 -9.84
C ASP A 287 -13.43 -66.38 -8.86
N HIS A 288 -14.60 -65.72 -8.79
CA HIS A 288 -15.46 -65.36 -7.64
C HIS A 288 -15.27 -66.12 -6.30
N PRO A 289 -15.99 -65.78 -5.19
CA PRO A 289 -16.55 -64.50 -4.70
C PRO A 289 -16.38 -64.34 -3.15
N ASP A 290 -16.85 -63.25 -2.54
CA ASP A 290 -17.99 -63.35 -1.60
C ASP A 290 -18.56 -62.01 -1.10
N ALA A 291 -19.85 -62.08 -0.83
CA ALA A 291 -20.83 -61.04 -0.56
C ALA A 291 -20.83 -60.48 0.88
N PHE A 292 -21.51 -59.35 1.08
CA PHE A 292 -22.82 -59.23 1.78
C PHE A 292 -23.08 -57.72 2.05
N THR A 293 -23.89 -57.04 1.24
CA THR A 293 -25.36 -56.83 1.34
C THR A 293 -25.83 -55.63 2.18
N ARG A 294 -26.79 -54.92 1.56
CA ARG A 294 -28.02 -54.30 2.09
C ARG A 294 -28.01 -52.81 2.47
N GLU A 295 -28.52 -52.00 1.54
CA GLU A 295 -29.72 -51.17 1.81
C GLU A 295 -30.99 -52.05 1.64
N PRO A 296 -32.20 -51.64 2.09
CA PRO A 296 -33.01 -50.69 1.30
C PRO A 296 -34.00 -49.77 2.07
N GLU A 297 -34.40 -48.71 1.34
CA GLU A 297 -35.75 -48.14 1.16
C GLU A 297 -36.52 -47.39 2.28
N ALA A 298 -36.75 -46.09 2.00
CA ALA A 298 -38.04 -45.46 1.59
C ALA A 298 -39.30 -45.70 2.48
N ALA A 299 -40.24 -44.78 2.72
CA ALA A 299 -40.69 -43.56 2.04
C ALA A 299 -41.74 -42.82 2.94
N VAL A 300 -42.22 -41.67 2.42
CA VAL A 300 -43.62 -41.17 2.47
C VAL A 300 -43.90 -39.88 3.28
N ARG A 301 -43.96 -38.77 2.51
CA ARG A 301 -45.00 -37.72 2.38
C ARG A 301 -45.60 -37.06 3.65
N SER A 302 -45.68 -35.73 3.65
CA SER A 302 -46.84 -35.02 3.07
C SER A 302 -46.70 -33.48 3.09
N HIS A 303 -47.37 -32.88 2.10
CA HIS A 303 -47.44 -31.47 1.73
C HIS A 303 -48.28 -30.62 2.70
N HIS A 304 -48.00 -29.31 2.78
CA HIS A 304 -49.02 -28.30 2.49
C HIS A 304 -48.43 -26.94 2.11
N HIS A 305 -48.75 -26.51 0.89
CA HIS A 305 -48.85 -25.12 0.48
C HIS A 305 -50.20 -24.58 0.97
N ASP A 306 -50.30 -23.32 1.38
CA ASP A 306 -51.13 -22.38 0.61
C ASP A 306 -50.81 -20.90 0.87
N ASN A 307 -50.94 -20.15 -0.22
CA ASN A 307 -50.91 -18.70 -0.36
C ASN A 307 -52.16 -18.04 0.25
N SER A 308 -52.07 -16.77 0.63
CA SER A 308 -52.81 -15.71 -0.08
C SER A 308 -52.60 -14.32 0.52
N LEU A 309 -52.41 -13.39 -0.42
CA LEU A 309 -52.57 -11.95 -0.30
C LEU A 309 -53.96 -11.55 0.23
N ILE A 310 -54.08 -10.36 0.84
CA ILE A 310 -55.12 -9.35 0.51
C ILE A 310 -54.62 -7.94 0.90
N HIS A 311 -55.12 -7.01 0.09
CA HIS A 311 -54.89 -5.60 -0.18
C HIS A 311 -55.35 -4.58 0.89
N THR A 312 -54.66 -3.43 0.89
CA THR A 312 -55.12 -2.02 1.05
C THR A 312 -56.13 -1.61 2.13
N GLN A 313 -55.74 -0.61 2.92
CA GLN A 313 -56.25 0.77 2.82
C GLN A 313 -55.13 1.77 3.08
#